data_AF-A0AAQ1BZ37-F1
#
_entry.id   AF-A0AAQ1BZ37-F1
#
_cell.length_a   1.000
_cell.length_b   1.000
_cell.length_c   1.000
_cell.angle_alpha   90.00
_cell.angle_beta   90.00
_cell.angle_gamma   90.00
#
_symmetry.space_group_name_H-M   'P 1'
#
loop_
_entity.id
_entity.type
_entity.pdbx_description
1 polymer ?
#
loop_
_entity_poly.entity_id
_entity_poly.type
_entity_poly.pdbx_seq_one_letter_code
_entity_poly.pdbx_strand_id
1 'polypeptide(L)'
;MAILYHQAILKEGENLRYSYKAVAKKLASSMNGRDVLPHLAELSINLPFAQMRLDAHQSLVNACSKFYCDGMSKQERMASHEITASVLMRLTDGLSQLPIEKRFEAAWQLSEQAKSLDPARHRSVLLAIRERADTILPRSVEFRNWCDEILEKLISKRAPGLRFW
;
A
#
# COMPACT_ATOMS: atom_id res chain seq x y z
N MET A 1 8.05 20.66 -0.41
CA MET A 1 7.40 19.41 -0.88
C MET A 1 5.94 19.58 -1.31
N ALA A 2 5.20 20.59 -0.82
CA ALA A 2 3.88 20.96 -1.36
C ALA A 2 3.90 21.41 -2.85
N ILE A 3 5.05 21.87 -3.36
CA ILE A 3 5.20 22.45 -4.71
C ILE A 3 4.90 21.46 -5.83
N LEU A 4 5.27 20.18 -5.73
CA LEU A 4 4.96 19.18 -6.77
C LEU A 4 3.46 18.82 -6.77
N TYR A 5 2.84 18.75 -5.59
CA TYR A 5 1.40 18.56 -5.46
C TYR A 5 0.63 19.76 -6.01
N HIS A 6 1.10 20.99 -5.71
CA HIS A 6 0.54 22.22 -6.25
C HIS A 6 0.77 22.36 -7.76
N GLN A 7 1.93 21.95 -8.29
CA GLN A 7 2.20 21.95 -9.74
C GLN A 7 1.36 20.92 -10.51
N ALA A 8 1.05 19.78 -9.90
CA ALA A 8 0.15 18.79 -10.49
C ALA A 8 -1.33 19.23 -10.45
N ILE A 9 -1.73 20.04 -9.47
CA ILE A 9 -3.09 20.60 -9.36
C ILE A 9 -3.27 21.84 -10.25
N LEU A 10 -2.24 22.68 -10.42
CA LEU A 10 -2.34 23.99 -11.09
C LEU A 10 -2.06 23.99 -12.60
N LYS A 11 -1.62 22.89 -13.24
CA LYS A 11 -1.36 22.85 -14.68
C LYS A 11 -2.31 21.93 -15.42
N GLU A 12 -3.22 22.54 -16.19
CA GLU A 12 -4.05 21.91 -17.22
C GLU A 12 -3.21 21.17 -18.28
N GLY A 13 -3.76 20.09 -18.84
CA GLY A 13 -3.26 19.43 -20.05
C GLY A 13 -3.02 17.93 -19.92
N GLU A 14 -3.37 17.18 -20.96
CA GLU A 14 -3.50 15.72 -21.11
C GLU A 14 -2.29 14.82 -20.70
N ASN A 15 -1.23 15.39 -20.14
CA ASN A 15 0.00 14.70 -19.70
C ASN A 15 0.10 14.42 -18.18
N LEU A 16 -0.91 14.79 -17.39
CA LEU A 16 -0.92 14.65 -15.92
C LEU A 16 -0.76 13.21 -15.42
N ARG A 17 -1.37 12.24 -16.12
CA ARG A 17 -1.34 10.81 -15.76
C ARG A 17 0.10 10.25 -15.79
N TYR A 18 0.86 10.59 -16.84
CA TYR A 18 2.26 10.20 -16.98
C TYR A 18 3.16 10.94 -15.98
N SER A 19 2.86 12.20 -15.71
CA SER A 19 3.60 13.02 -14.73
C SER A 19 3.49 12.46 -13.30
N TYR A 20 2.28 12.12 -12.83
CA TYR A 20 2.11 11.58 -11.47
C TYR A 20 2.77 10.22 -11.29
N LYS A 21 2.59 9.30 -12.25
CA LYS A 21 3.25 7.99 -12.27
C LYS A 21 4.78 8.13 -12.27
N ALA A 22 5.33 9.04 -13.08
CA ALA A 22 6.76 9.28 -13.16
C ALA A 22 7.31 9.88 -11.85
N VAL A 23 6.60 10.84 -11.24
CA VAL A 23 6.98 11.46 -9.97
C VAL A 23 6.93 10.44 -8.82
N ALA A 24 5.86 9.64 -8.71
CA ALA A 24 5.77 8.58 -7.72
C ALA A 24 6.91 7.55 -7.88
N LYS A 25 7.21 7.13 -9.11
CA LYS A 25 8.33 6.23 -9.41
C LYS A 25 9.70 6.83 -9.08
N LYS A 26 9.90 8.13 -9.32
CA LYS A 26 11.15 8.83 -9.04
C LYS A 26 11.38 9.02 -7.53
N LEU A 27 10.33 9.40 -6.79
CA LEU A 27 10.39 9.54 -5.34
C LEU A 27 10.65 8.20 -4.66
N ALA A 28 9.98 7.13 -5.13
CA ALA A 28 10.24 5.76 -4.68
C ALA A 28 11.70 5.30 -4.79
N SER A 29 12.44 5.83 -5.76
CA SER A 29 13.84 5.46 -6.00
C SER A 29 14.84 6.42 -5.36
N SER A 30 14.39 7.38 -4.54
CA SER A 30 15.26 8.35 -3.85
C SER A 30 15.26 8.14 -2.35
N MET A 31 16.40 8.37 -1.68
CA MET A 31 16.52 8.27 -0.21
C MET A 31 15.51 9.17 0.51
N ASN A 32 15.44 10.45 0.11
CA ASN A 32 14.50 11.42 0.69
C ASN A 32 13.04 11.17 0.30
N GLY A 33 12.79 10.35 -0.73
CA GLY A 33 11.43 10.02 -1.14
C GLY A 33 10.77 8.98 -0.23
N ARG A 34 11.55 8.22 0.55
CA ARG A 34 11.00 7.26 1.52
C ARG A 34 10.13 7.95 2.57
N ASP A 35 10.60 9.07 3.12
CA ASP A 35 9.88 9.84 4.15
C ASP A 35 8.62 10.54 3.60
N VAL A 36 8.56 10.73 2.28
CA VAL A 36 7.52 11.50 1.60
C VAL A 36 6.41 10.60 1.09
N LEU A 37 6.70 9.33 0.84
CA LEU A 37 5.77 8.37 0.28
C LEU A 37 4.48 8.18 1.09
N PRO A 38 4.49 8.15 2.44
CA PRO A 38 3.26 8.14 3.22
C PRO A 38 2.35 9.34 2.89
N HIS A 39 2.92 10.54 2.79
CA HIS A 39 2.15 11.73 2.44
C HIS A 39 1.63 11.68 1.00
N LEU A 40 2.40 11.12 0.05
CA LEU A 40 1.90 10.93 -1.32
C LEU A 40 0.75 9.92 -1.39
N ALA A 41 0.80 8.86 -0.57
CA ALA A 41 -0.29 7.90 -0.47
C ALA A 41 -1.58 8.56 0.03
N GLU A 42 -1.47 9.36 1.10
CA GLU A 42 -2.59 10.13 1.63
C GLU A 42 -3.17 11.11 0.60
N LEU A 43 -2.31 11.85 -0.10
CA LEU A 43 -2.74 12.81 -1.10
C LEU A 43 -3.29 12.16 -2.38
N SER A 44 -2.84 10.94 -2.71
CA SER A 44 -3.25 10.23 -3.92
C SER A 44 -4.73 9.87 -3.95
N ILE A 45 -5.36 9.72 -2.78
CA ILE A 45 -6.79 9.41 -2.70
C ILE A 45 -7.62 10.60 -3.22
N ASN A 46 -7.13 11.83 -3.08
CA ASN A 46 -7.86 13.03 -3.48
C ASN A 46 -7.66 13.42 -4.95
N LEU A 47 -7.00 12.59 -5.77
CA LEU A 47 -6.85 12.89 -7.20
C LEU A 47 -8.22 12.92 -7.88
N PRO A 48 -8.45 13.83 -8.86
CA PRO A 48 -9.78 14.11 -9.40
C PRO A 48 -10.41 12.90 -10.11
N PHE A 49 -9.61 12.11 -10.84
CA PHE A 49 -10.10 11.00 -11.65
C PHE A 49 -9.79 9.65 -11.03
N ALA A 50 -10.76 8.73 -11.06
CA ALA A 50 -10.62 7.36 -10.52
C ALA A 50 -9.44 6.61 -11.14
N GLN A 51 -9.20 6.80 -12.44
CA GLN A 51 -8.06 6.19 -13.12
C GLN A 51 -6.72 6.74 -12.60
N MET A 52 -6.63 8.05 -12.32
CA MET A 52 -5.41 8.63 -11.74
C MET A 52 -5.15 8.09 -10.33
N ARG A 53 -6.20 7.93 -9.51
CA ARG A 53 -6.08 7.29 -8.19
C ARG A 53 -5.56 5.86 -8.31
N LEU A 54 -6.06 5.10 -9.28
CA LEU A 54 -5.60 3.73 -9.53
C LEU A 54 -4.13 3.67 -9.97
N ASP A 55 -3.70 4.51 -10.91
CA ASP A 55 -2.30 4.52 -11.36
C ASP A 55 -1.35 4.96 -10.24
N ALA A 56 -1.77 5.94 -9.44
CA ALA A 56 -1.06 6.39 -8.26
C ALA A 56 -0.92 5.26 -7.24
N HIS A 57 -2.03 4.59 -6.92
CA HIS A 57 -2.06 3.44 -6.02
C HIS A 57 -1.06 2.36 -6.47
N GLN A 58 -1.14 1.90 -7.73
CA GLN A 58 -0.22 0.91 -8.27
C GLN A 58 1.25 1.35 -8.20
N SER A 59 1.52 2.62 -8.52
CA SER A 59 2.88 3.16 -8.49
C SER A 59 3.46 3.21 -7.08
N LEU A 60 2.64 3.57 -6.10
CA LEU A 60 3.02 3.65 -4.69
C LEU A 60 3.16 2.25 -4.04
N VAL A 61 2.31 1.29 -4.39
CA VAL A 61 2.51 -0.12 -3.98
C VAL A 61 3.83 -0.67 -4.53
N ASN A 62 4.12 -0.41 -5.81
CA ASN A 62 5.38 -0.82 -6.43
C ASN A 62 6.60 -0.06 -5.89
N ALA A 63 6.41 1.10 -5.27
CA ALA A 63 7.47 1.84 -4.61
C ALA A 63 7.97 1.12 -3.35
N CYS A 64 7.03 0.57 -2.57
CA CYS A 64 7.32 -0.11 -1.31
C CYS A 64 8.32 -1.28 -1.48
N SER A 65 8.24 -2.03 -2.58
CA SER A 65 9.15 -3.16 -2.82
C SER A 65 10.61 -2.74 -2.99
N LYS A 66 10.87 -1.46 -3.31
CA LYS A 66 12.22 -0.90 -3.51
C LYS A 66 12.87 -0.37 -2.22
N PHE A 67 12.18 -0.45 -1.09
CA PHE A 67 12.71 0.01 0.19
C PHE A 67 13.70 -0.93 0.85
N TYR A 68 13.82 -2.15 0.35
CA TYR A 68 14.79 -3.13 0.82
C TYR A 68 15.96 -3.18 -0.16
N CYS A 69 17.18 -3.03 0.37
CA CYS A 69 18.41 -3.15 -0.38
C CYS A 69 19.37 -4.04 0.41
N ASP A 70 20.28 -4.69 -0.30
CA ASP A 70 21.29 -5.54 0.33
C ASP A 70 22.20 -4.71 1.24
N GLY A 71 22.58 -5.28 2.39
CA GLY A 71 23.46 -4.63 3.36
C GLY A 71 22.78 -3.73 4.41
N MET A 72 21.45 -3.60 4.40
CA MET A 72 20.74 -2.84 5.45
C MET A 72 20.97 -3.40 6.85
N SER A 73 21.26 -2.48 7.78
CA SER A 73 21.24 -2.77 9.21
C SER A 73 19.84 -3.15 9.70
N LYS A 74 19.77 -3.72 10.91
CA LYS A 74 18.49 -4.06 11.55
C LYS A 74 17.61 -2.83 11.77
N GLN A 75 18.20 -1.69 12.13
CA GLN A 75 17.46 -0.44 12.35
C GLN A 75 16.91 0.11 11.04
N GLU A 76 17.71 0.15 9.98
CA GLU A 76 17.24 0.61 8.66
C GLU A 76 16.13 -0.28 8.11
N ARG A 77 16.25 -1.61 8.28
CA ARG A 77 15.19 -2.53 7.87
C ARG A 77 13.89 -2.30 8.66
N MET A 78 13.99 -2.04 9.97
CA MET A 78 12.83 -1.72 10.80
C MET A 78 12.15 -0.42 10.36
N ALA A 79 12.92 0.63 10.10
CA ALA A 79 12.40 1.89 9.57
C ALA A 79 11.72 1.70 8.21
N SER A 80 12.32 0.91 7.30
CA SER A 80 11.69 0.55 6.02
C SER A 80 10.36 -0.20 6.20
N HIS A 81 10.26 -1.13 7.17
CA HIS A 81 8.99 -1.81 7.48
C HIS A 81 7.92 -0.82 7.96
N GLU A 82 8.28 0.14 8.82
CA GLU A 82 7.35 1.16 9.32
C GLU A 82 6.83 2.07 8.22
N ILE A 83 7.73 2.59 7.37
CA ILE A 83 7.34 3.43 6.23
C ILE A 83 6.47 2.62 5.26
N THR A 84 6.86 1.39 4.93
CA THR A 84 6.08 0.51 4.05
C THR A 84 4.67 0.30 4.60
N ALA A 85 4.54 -0.09 5.87
CA ALA A 85 3.24 -0.31 6.50
C ALA A 85 2.40 0.98 6.48
N SER A 86 3.01 2.12 6.80
CA SER A 86 2.38 3.44 6.79
C SER A 86 1.83 3.84 5.42
N VAL A 87 2.54 3.51 4.34
CA VAL A 87 2.08 3.69 2.95
C VAL A 87 0.90 2.75 2.65
N LEU A 88 1.05 1.45 2.92
CA LEU A 88 0.02 0.44 2.60
C LEU A 88 -1.29 0.69 3.35
N MET A 89 -1.23 1.16 4.60
CA MET A 89 -2.42 1.53 5.38
C MET A 89 -3.19 2.69 4.72
N ARG A 90 -2.49 3.76 4.31
CA ARG A 90 -3.13 4.90 3.64
C ARG A 90 -3.72 4.55 2.28
N LEU A 91 -3.06 3.66 1.55
CA LEU A 91 -3.60 3.17 0.27
C LEU A 91 -4.84 2.29 0.48
N THR A 92 -4.85 1.49 1.56
CA THR A 92 -6.02 0.72 1.99
C THR A 92 -7.23 1.62 2.25
N ASP A 93 -7.03 2.77 2.92
CA ASP A 93 -8.11 3.73 3.18
C ASP A 93 -8.73 4.32 1.90
N GLY A 94 -7.95 4.38 0.82
CA GLY A 94 -8.39 4.85 -0.49
C GLY A 94 -9.10 3.82 -1.38
N LEU A 95 -9.23 2.55 -0.96
CA LEU A 95 -9.75 1.46 -1.82
C LEU A 95 -11.15 1.75 -2.38
N SER A 96 -12.04 2.35 -1.58
CA SER A 96 -13.40 2.71 -2.01
C SER A 96 -13.43 3.76 -3.10
N GLN A 97 -12.35 4.51 -3.30
CA GLN A 97 -12.25 5.60 -4.26
C GLN A 97 -11.72 5.13 -5.62
N LEU A 98 -11.26 3.88 -5.71
CA LEU A 98 -10.82 3.23 -6.96
C LEU A 98 -12.03 2.72 -7.76
N PRO A 99 -11.86 2.50 -9.09
CA PRO A 99 -12.87 1.82 -9.92
C PRO A 99 -13.27 0.48 -9.31
N ILE A 100 -14.58 0.21 -9.24
CA ILE A 100 -15.14 -0.93 -8.50
C ILE A 100 -14.55 -2.27 -8.93
N GLU A 101 -14.37 -2.45 -10.24
CA GLU A 101 -13.82 -3.62 -10.89
C GLU A 101 -12.32 -3.83 -10.61
N LYS A 102 -11.62 -2.81 -10.07
CA LYS A 102 -10.20 -2.86 -9.75
C LYS A 102 -9.88 -2.97 -8.26
N ARG A 103 -10.88 -2.84 -7.39
CA ARG A 103 -10.65 -2.82 -5.93
C ARG A 103 -10.12 -4.14 -5.39
N PHE A 104 -10.63 -5.28 -5.90
CA PHE A 104 -10.13 -6.61 -5.50
C PHE A 104 -8.65 -6.78 -5.87
N GLU A 105 -8.29 -6.46 -7.11
CA GLU A 105 -6.91 -6.54 -7.61
C GLU A 105 -5.98 -5.62 -6.82
N ALA A 106 -6.42 -4.38 -6.54
CA ALA A 106 -5.67 -3.42 -5.74
C ALA A 106 -5.43 -3.92 -4.30
N ALA A 107 -6.46 -4.45 -3.66
CA ALA A 107 -6.37 -4.98 -2.30
C ALA A 107 -5.50 -6.25 -2.21
N TRP A 108 -5.56 -7.10 -3.24
CA TRP A 108 -4.63 -8.23 -3.39
C TRP A 108 -3.17 -7.76 -3.48
N GLN A 109 -2.88 -6.76 -4.31
CA GLN A 109 -1.53 -6.20 -4.44
C GLN A 109 -0.99 -5.61 -3.12
N LEU A 110 -1.84 -4.95 -2.33
CA LEU A 110 -1.47 -4.47 -0.99
C LEU A 110 -1.07 -5.62 -0.06
N SER A 111 -1.85 -6.70 -0.06
CA SER A 111 -1.57 -7.92 0.72
C SER A 111 -0.27 -8.60 0.30
N GLU A 112 -0.01 -8.73 -1.02
CA GLU A 112 1.26 -9.27 -1.51
C GLU A 112 2.46 -8.45 -1.04
N GLN A 113 2.38 -7.11 -1.07
CA GLN A 113 3.47 -6.29 -0.54
C GLN A 113 3.61 -6.39 0.97
N ALA A 114 2.50 -6.53 1.71
CA ALA A 114 2.52 -6.69 3.15
C ALA A 114 3.26 -7.95 3.61
N LYS A 115 3.37 -9.00 2.78
CA LYS A 115 4.13 -10.22 3.10
C LYS A 115 5.61 -9.98 3.36
N SER A 116 6.17 -8.91 2.79
CA SER A 116 7.57 -8.53 3.00
C SER A 116 7.82 -7.86 4.37
N LEU A 117 6.75 -7.48 5.08
CA LEU A 117 6.84 -6.84 6.39
C LEU A 117 7.19 -7.83 7.50
N ASP A 118 7.68 -7.32 8.62
CA ASP A 118 7.72 -8.12 9.84
C ASP A 118 6.30 -8.56 10.27
N PRO A 119 6.17 -9.64 11.06
CA PRO A 119 4.88 -10.27 11.34
C PRO A 119 3.84 -9.34 11.98
N ALA A 120 4.27 -8.36 12.79
CA ALA A 120 3.33 -7.46 13.46
C ALA A 120 2.71 -6.50 12.44
N ARG A 121 3.53 -5.83 11.62
CA ARG A 121 3.01 -4.90 10.60
C ARG A 121 2.28 -5.62 9.46
N HIS A 122 2.73 -6.81 9.05
CA HIS A 122 2.00 -7.62 8.07
C HIS A 122 0.55 -7.88 8.54
N ARG A 123 0.39 -8.31 9.80
CA ARG A 123 -0.93 -8.53 10.40
C ARG A 123 -1.76 -7.25 10.45
N SER A 124 -1.18 -6.13 10.87
CA SER A 124 -1.89 -4.83 10.94
C SER A 124 -2.42 -4.40 9.57
N VAL A 125 -1.61 -4.50 8.52
CA VAL A 125 -2.03 -4.16 7.15
C VAL A 125 -3.15 -5.08 6.67
N LEU A 126 -3.04 -6.39 6.90
CA LEU A 126 -4.09 -7.34 6.51
C LEU A 126 -5.42 -7.09 7.23
N LEU A 127 -5.39 -6.74 8.52
CA LEU A 127 -6.60 -6.39 9.27
C LEU A 127 -7.27 -5.14 8.67
N ALA A 128 -6.49 -4.11 8.35
CA ALA A 128 -7.02 -2.91 7.69
C ALA A 128 -7.61 -3.21 6.31
N ILE A 129 -6.96 -4.07 5.52
CA ILE A 129 -7.48 -4.51 4.22
C ILE A 129 -8.83 -5.23 4.40
N ARG A 130 -8.90 -6.14 5.37
CA ARG A 130 -10.13 -6.87 5.71
C ARG A 130 -11.27 -5.95 6.13
N GLU A 131 -10.98 -4.90 6.89
CA GLU A 131 -11.99 -3.89 7.30
C GLU A 131 -12.62 -3.17 6.09
N ARG A 132 -11.93 -3.12 4.95
CA ARG A 132 -12.45 -2.53 3.71
C ARG A 132 -13.21 -3.50 2.83
N ALA A 133 -13.49 -4.73 3.27
CA ALA A 133 -14.12 -5.74 2.43
C ALA A 133 -15.46 -5.33 1.80
N ASP A 134 -16.28 -4.54 2.52
CA ASP A 134 -17.58 -4.06 1.99
C ASP A 134 -17.43 -3.13 0.78
N THR A 135 -16.23 -2.59 0.56
CA THR A 135 -15.94 -1.77 -0.64
C THR A 135 -15.65 -2.63 -1.87
N ILE A 136 -15.39 -3.93 -1.70
CA ILE A 136 -14.99 -4.91 -2.73
C ILE A 136 -16.22 -5.63 -3.29
N LEU A 137 -17.20 -4.86 -3.76
CA LEU A 137 -18.42 -5.44 -4.34
C LEU A 137 -18.18 -5.93 -5.79
N PRO A 138 -18.86 -7.01 -6.22
CA PRO A 138 -19.80 -7.84 -5.43
C PRO A 138 -19.13 -8.91 -4.56
N ARG A 139 -17.80 -9.02 -4.57
CA ARG A 139 -17.02 -10.12 -3.96
C ARG A 139 -16.67 -9.92 -2.48
N SER A 140 -17.44 -9.12 -1.72
CA SER A 140 -17.10 -8.75 -0.33
C SER A 140 -16.94 -9.97 0.59
N VAL A 141 -17.86 -10.94 0.52
CA VAL A 141 -17.82 -12.15 1.35
C VAL A 141 -16.61 -13.03 1.02
N GLU A 142 -16.38 -13.30 -0.26
CA GLU A 142 -15.20 -14.06 -0.73
C GLU A 142 -13.90 -13.37 -0.28
N PHE A 143 -13.85 -12.04 -0.40
CA PHE A 143 -12.69 -11.25 -0.01
C PHE A 143 -12.43 -11.28 1.50
N ARG A 144 -13.49 -11.24 2.34
CA ARG A 144 -13.36 -11.43 3.80
C ARG A 144 -12.77 -12.79 4.14
N ASN A 145 -13.33 -13.86 3.57
CA ASN A 145 -12.87 -15.22 3.82
C ASN A 145 -11.41 -15.38 3.42
N TRP A 146 -11.02 -14.84 2.26
CA TRP A 146 -9.63 -14.83 1.82
C TRP A 146 -8.70 -14.11 2.81
N CYS A 147 -9.10 -12.97 3.36
CA CYS A 147 -8.32 -12.28 4.39
C CYS A 147 -8.20 -13.12 5.67
N ASP A 148 -9.29 -13.73 6.11
CA ASP A 148 -9.35 -14.57 7.31
C ASP A 148 -8.42 -15.78 7.22
N GLU A 149 -8.41 -16.48 6.08
CA GLU A 149 -7.48 -17.59 5.84
C GLU A 149 -6.00 -17.18 5.94
N ILE A 150 -5.65 -15.98 5.46
CA ILE A 150 -4.28 -15.47 5.56
C ILE A 150 -3.95 -15.13 7.02
N LEU A 151 -4.86 -14.46 7.72
CA LEU A 151 -4.69 -14.10 9.13
C LEU A 151 -4.51 -15.34 10.02
N GLU A 152 -5.29 -16.40 9.80
CA GLU A 152 -5.16 -17.67 10.50
C GLU A 152 -3.79 -18.31 10.26
N LYS A 153 -3.30 -18.33 9.02
CA LYS A 153 -1.97 -18.85 8.68
C LYS A 153 -0.86 -18.07 9.39
N LEU A 154 -1.01 -16.75 9.58
CA LEU A 154 -0.04 -15.93 10.31
C LEU A 154 -0.04 -16.21 11.82
N ILE A 155 -1.20 -16.53 12.39
CA ILE A 155 -1.32 -16.94 13.80
C ILE A 155 -0.72 -18.33 14.00
N SER A 156 -1.05 -19.29 13.13
CA SER A 156 -0.55 -20.67 13.19
C SER A 156 0.97 -20.76 13.04
N LYS A 157 1.58 -19.97 12.13
CA LYS A 157 3.04 -19.87 12.01
C LYS A 157 3.75 -19.30 13.25
N ARG A 158 3.02 -18.62 14.14
CA ARG A 158 3.54 -18.10 15.41
C ARG A 158 3.51 -19.14 16.53
N ALA A 159 2.88 -20.29 16.30
CA ALA A 159 2.71 -21.37 17.28
C ALA A 159 3.59 -22.62 17.07
N PRO A 160 4.89 -22.56 16.71
CA PRO A 160 5.77 -23.70 16.96
C PRO A 160 6.23 -23.63 18.42
N GLY A 161 5.45 -24.16 19.36
CA GLY A 161 5.90 -24.14 20.76
C GLY A 161 4.95 -24.56 21.89
N LEU A 162 3.68 -24.91 21.65
CA LEU A 162 2.86 -25.54 22.69
C LEU A 162 2.90 -27.06 22.53
N ARG A 163 4.04 -27.66 22.88
CA ARG A 163 4.03 -29.02 23.41
C ARG A 163 3.41 -28.91 24.80
N PHE A 164 2.13 -29.26 24.91
CA PHE A 164 1.61 -29.69 26.19
C PHE A 164 2.31 -31.00 26.55
N TRP A 165 2.76 -31.08 27.80
CA TRP A 165 3.48 -32.19 28.39
C TRP A 165 2.75 -33.52 28.20
#